data_AF-A0A252F4Y4-F1
#
_entry.id   AF-A0A252F4Y4-F1
#
_cell.length_a   1.000
_cell.length_b   1.000
_cell.length_c   1.000
_cell.angle_alpha   90.00
_cell.angle_beta   90.00
_cell.angle_gamma   90.00
#
_symmetry.space_group_name_H-M   'P 1'
#
loop_
_entity.id
_entity.type
_entity.pdbx_description
1 polymer ?
#
loop_
_entity_poly.entity_id
_entity_poly.type
_entity_poly.pdbx_seq_one_letter_code
_entity_poly.pdbx_strand_id
1 'polypeptide(L)'
;MLKDIFDILQHEDVQKQWKEIYTLHRETKKYLLIAEETSEDGVALIQPLKEHRDAYDHIIRTFASTAKTIPDNVDYLKYVKDNLSKAYGHEYRAFFDTADWLAYNLRKDIRIRIENIPRENRRYLVPDYERTIVQLNEYPFEVADVRNDKDVTNGHINDNACKRYMQLLDWLIDLYKKII
;
A
#
# COMPACT_ATOMS: atom_id res chain seq x y z
N MET A 1 32.61 12.73 -17.42
CA MET A 1 31.43 12.87 -18.30
C MET A 1 30.23 12.83 -17.37
N LEU A 2 29.41 13.88 -17.31
CA LEU A 2 28.16 13.85 -16.55
C LEU A 2 27.36 12.66 -17.06
N LYS A 3 27.14 11.64 -16.22
CA LYS A 3 26.21 10.56 -16.56
C LYS A 3 24.83 11.20 -16.62
N ASP A 4 24.25 11.24 -17.81
CA ASP A 4 22.87 11.63 -17.96
C ASP A 4 22.03 10.69 -17.09
N ILE A 5 21.00 11.22 -16.43
CA ILE A 5 20.10 10.39 -15.62
C ILE A 5 19.50 9.27 -16.48
N PHE A 6 19.22 9.54 -17.75
CA PHE A 6 18.67 8.54 -18.66
C PHE A 6 19.60 7.35 -18.91
N ASP A 7 20.93 7.52 -18.82
CA ASP A 7 21.89 6.41 -18.86
C ASP A 7 21.82 5.57 -17.58
N ILE A 8 21.68 6.23 -16.43
CA ILE A 8 21.57 5.55 -15.14
C ILE A 8 20.25 4.78 -15.03
N LEU A 9 19.18 5.31 -15.62
CA LEU A 9 17.90 4.61 -15.70
C LEU A 9 17.97 3.31 -16.53
N GLN A 10 19.03 3.10 -17.32
CA GLN A 10 19.25 1.83 -18.04
C GLN A 10 19.89 0.74 -17.16
N HIS A 11 20.40 1.07 -15.98
CA HIS A 11 20.96 0.06 -15.08
C HIS A 11 19.86 -0.87 -14.56
N GLU A 12 20.09 -2.18 -14.62
CA GLU A 12 19.10 -3.23 -14.29
C GLU A 12 18.57 -3.10 -12.85
N ASP A 13 19.44 -2.82 -11.89
CA ASP A 13 19.08 -2.63 -10.49
C ASP A 13 18.22 -1.37 -10.27
N VAL A 14 18.51 -0.29 -11.00
CA VAL A 14 17.69 0.93 -11.02
C VAL A 14 16.31 0.65 -11.62
N GLN A 15 16.24 -0.07 -12.75
CA GLN A 15 14.97 -0.47 -13.37
C GLN A 15 14.12 -1.34 -12.42
N LYS A 16 14.77 -2.24 -11.67
CA LYS A 16 14.09 -3.05 -10.66
C LYS A 16 13.46 -2.18 -9.56
N GLN A 17 14.19 -1.21 -9.01
CA GLN A 17 13.63 -0.31 -7.99
C GLN A 17 12.45 0.51 -8.52
N TRP A 18 12.55 1.03 -9.75
CA TRP A 18 11.44 1.71 -10.40
C TRP A 18 10.21 0.81 -10.53
N LYS A 19 10.44 -0.47 -10.89
CA LYS A 19 9.38 -1.45 -11.01
C LYS A 19 8.65 -1.72 -9.70
N GLU A 20 9.40 -1.83 -8.62
CA GLU A 20 8.86 -1.99 -7.26
C GLU A 20 8.03 -0.76 -6.87
N ILE A 21 8.55 0.45 -7.08
CA ILE A 21 7.85 1.72 -6.79
C ILE A 21 6.53 1.82 -7.56
N TYR A 22 6.54 1.72 -8.89
CA TYR A 22 5.31 1.95 -9.66
C TYR A 22 4.27 0.84 -9.42
N THR A 23 4.71 -0.40 -9.16
CA THR A 23 3.80 -1.51 -8.88
C THR A 23 3.07 -1.27 -7.58
N LEU A 24 3.80 -0.93 -6.51
CA LEU A 24 3.20 -0.66 -5.21
C LEU A 24 2.32 0.60 -5.23
N HIS A 25 2.76 1.65 -5.93
CA HIS A 25 1.97 2.86 -6.12
C HIS A 25 0.61 2.58 -6.78
N ARG A 26 0.60 1.78 -7.86
CA ARG A 26 -0.62 1.45 -8.58
C ARG A 26 -1.63 0.71 -7.70
N GLU A 27 -1.17 -0.28 -6.94
CA GLU A 27 -2.06 -1.03 -6.04
C GLU A 27 -2.52 -0.14 -4.87
N THR A 28 -1.63 0.65 -4.29
CA THR A 28 -1.98 1.60 -3.21
C THR A 28 -3.04 2.60 -3.67
N LYS A 29 -2.85 3.21 -4.85
CA LYS A 29 -3.82 4.14 -5.44
C LYS A 29 -5.19 3.48 -5.67
N LYS A 30 -5.23 2.24 -6.16
CA LYS A 30 -6.48 1.47 -6.31
C LYS A 30 -7.22 1.38 -4.97
N TYR A 31 -6.53 0.97 -3.89
CA TYR A 31 -7.16 0.85 -2.58
C TYR A 31 -7.53 2.20 -1.96
N LEU A 32 -6.73 3.24 -2.17
CA LEU A 32 -6.99 4.59 -1.67
C LEU A 32 -8.29 5.13 -2.25
N LEU A 33 -8.49 5.02 -3.56
CA LEU A 33 -9.72 5.44 -4.22
C LEU A 33 -10.94 4.68 -3.67
N ILE A 34 -10.82 3.36 -3.43
CA ILE A 34 -11.90 2.60 -2.81
C ILE A 34 -12.17 3.10 -1.39
N ALA A 35 -11.12 3.40 -0.62
CA ALA A 35 -11.24 3.89 0.75
C ALA A 35 -11.94 5.24 0.81
N GLU A 36 -11.62 6.15 -0.10
CA GLU A 36 -12.28 7.46 -0.24
C GLU A 36 -13.79 7.30 -0.51
N GLU A 37 -14.16 6.45 -1.48
CA GLU A 37 -15.56 6.21 -1.87
C GLU A 37 -16.37 5.40 -0.84
N THR A 38 -15.71 4.64 0.02
CA THR A 38 -16.35 3.80 1.05
C THR A 38 -16.28 4.41 2.45
N SER A 39 -15.55 5.51 2.62
CA SER A 39 -15.46 6.21 3.91
C SER A 39 -16.77 6.92 4.23
N GLU A 40 -17.29 6.70 5.43
CA GLU A 40 -18.39 7.50 5.96
C GLU A 40 -17.94 8.96 6.09
N ASP A 41 -18.83 9.90 5.76
CA ASP A 41 -18.62 11.36 5.81
C ASP A 41 -17.57 11.93 4.84
N GLY A 42 -17.01 11.14 3.91
CA GLY A 42 -16.06 11.62 2.90
C GLY A 42 -14.74 12.14 3.48
N VAL A 43 -14.36 11.68 4.68
CA VAL A 43 -13.13 12.10 5.35
C VAL A 43 -11.93 11.44 4.67
N ALA A 44 -11.17 12.21 3.90
CA ALA A 44 -9.94 11.71 3.29
C ALA A 44 -8.82 11.56 4.34
N LEU A 45 -8.17 10.39 4.38
CA LEU A 45 -6.93 10.20 5.13
C LEU A 45 -5.77 10.87 4.37
N ILE A 46 -5.21 11.93 4.92
CA ILE A 46 -4.16 12.74 4.26
C ILE A 46 -2.80 12.02 4.25
N GLN A 47 -2.59 11.07 5.14
CA GLN A 47 -1.32 10.41 5.40
C GLN A 47 -0.78 9.67 4.16
N PRO A 48 -1.56 8.82 3.46
CA PRO A 48 -1.15 8.25 2.17
C PRO A 48 -0.73 9.29 1.13
N LEU A 49 -1.47 10.40 1.01
CA LEU A 49 -1.18 11.46 0.04
C LEU A 49 0.15 12.17 0.37
N LYS A 50 0.40 12.43 1.65
CA LYS A 50 1.67 12.99 2.12
C LYS A 50 2.83 12.04 1.79
N GLU A 51 2.67 10.74 2.05
CA GLU A 51 3.72 9.75 1.75
C GLU A 51 3.96 9.64 0.23
N HIS A 52 2.93 9.65 -0.62
CA HIS A 52 3.11 9.72 -2.08
C HIS A 52 3.84 10.99 -2.55
N ARG A 53 3.55 12.15 -1.95
CA ARG A 53 4.29 13.39 -2.24
C ARG A 53 5.76 13.24 -1.85
N ASP A 54 6.05 12.72 -0.67
CA ASP A 54 7.43 12.56 -0.21
C ASP A 54 8.19 11.52 -1.08
N ALA A 55 7.50 10.48 -1.58
CA ALA A 55 8.04 9.55 -2.57
C ALA A 55 8.40 10.27 -3.89
N TYR A 56 7.48 11.11 -4.38
CA TYR A 56 7.69 11.92 -5.59
C TYR A 56 8.87 12.88 -5.45
N ASP A 57 9.03 13.53 -4.29
CA ASP A 57 10.19 14.39 -4.02
C ASP A 57 11.52 13.63 -4.14
N HIS A 58 11.57 12.40 -3.62
CA HIS A 58 12.75 11.54 -3.78
C HIS A 58 12.99 11.11 -5.23
N ILE A 59 11.94 10.83 -5.98
CA ILE A 59 12.04 10.56 -7.42
C ILE A 59 12.63 11.77 -8.15
N ILE A 60 12.11 12.97 -7.92
CA ILE A 60 12.59 14.19 -8.60
C ILE A 60 14.05 14.50 -8.23
N ARG A 61 14.48 14.21 -7.00
CA ARG A 61 15.89 14.34 -6.60
C ARG A 61 16.84 13.49 -7.45
N THR A 62 16.38 12.38 -8.04
CA THR A 62 17.22 11.58 -8.96
C THR A 62 17.60 12.30 -10.25
N PHE A 63 17.05 13.49 -10.54
CA PHE A 63 17.41 14.33 -11.68
C PHE A 63 18.43 15.43 -11.34
N ALA A 64 18.95 15.44 -10.11
CA ALA A 64 19.84 16.49 -9.62
C ALA A 64 21.19 16.58 -10.37
N SER A 65 21.70 15.51 -11.01
CA SER A 65 22.87 15.58 -11.90
C SER A 65 22.59 16.38 -13.16
N THR A 66 21.40 16.25 -13.74
CA THR A 66 20.98 16.99 -14.93
C THR A 66 20.99 18.49 -14.65
N ALA A 67 20.63 18.88 -13.43
CA ALA A 67 20.66 20.26 -12.96
C ALA A 67 22.05 20.75 -12.48
N LYS A 68 23.10 19.92 -12.53
CA LYS A 68 24.45 20.21 -11.99
C LYS A 68 24.45 20.67 -10.52
N THR A 69 23.51 20.17 -9.73
CA THR A 69 23.33 20.56 -8.32
C THR A 69 24.11 19.67 -7.35
N ILE A 70 24.76 18.62 -7.85
CA ILE A 70 25.55 17.68 -7.05
C ILE A 70 27.04 17.84 -7.37
N PRO A 71 27.93 17.86 -6.36
CA PRO A 71 29.38 17.85 -6.56
C PRO A 71 29.89 16.66 -7.38
N ASP A 72 30.92 16.88 -8.21
CA ASP A 72 31.50 15.87 -9.10
C ASP A 72 32.11 14.65 -8.39
N ASN A 73 32.38 14.74 -7.08
CA ASN A 73 32.94 13.66 -6.28
C ASN A 73 31.88 12.69 -5.70
N VAL A 74 30.60 12.91 -5.98
CA VAL A 74 29.52 12.02 -5.53
C VAL A 74 29.37 10.84 -6.48
N ASP A 75 29.27 9.63 -5.94
CA ASP A 75 28.82 8.46 -6.69
C ASP A 75 27.34 8.63 -7.05
N TYR A 76 27.10 9.12 -8.26
CA TYR A 76 25.77 9.48 -8.70
C TYR A 76 24.85 8.26 -8.91
N LEU A 77 25.40 7.09 -9.27
CA LEU A 77 24.61 5.87 -9.36
C LEU A 77 24.10 5.48 -7.96
N LYS A 78 24.98 5.49 -6.96
CA LYS A 78 24.58 5.24 -5.57
C LYS A 78 23.56 6.28 -5.09
N TYR A 79 23.76 7.55 -5.39
CA TYR A 79 22.82 8.62 -5.03
C TYR A 79 21.41 8.39 -5.60
N VAL A 80 21.30 7.96 -6.86
CA VAL A 80 20.02 7.62 -7.48
C VAL A 80 19.38 6.42 -6.75
N LYS A 81 20.13 5.34 -6.54
CA LYS A 81 19.64 4.15 -5.85
C LYS A 81 19.15 4.42 -4.43
N ASP A 82 19.87 5.27 -3.69
CA ASP A 82 19.50 5.67 -2.33
C ASP A 82 18.20 6.48 -2.32
N ASN A 83 17.99 7.37 -3.29
CA ASN A 83 16.73 8.11 -3.42
C ASN A 83 15.56 7.22 -3.84
N LEU A 84 15.77 6.28 -4.77
CA LEU A 84 14.73 5.31 -5.15
C LEU A 84 14.36 4.40 -3.98
N SER A 85 15.34 3.96 -3.18
CA SER A 85 15.08 3.19 -1.96
C SER A 85 14.22 3.98 -0.96
N LYS A 86 14.51 5.27 -0.78
CA LYS A 86 13.69 6.16 0.06
C LYS A 86 12.28 6.35 -0.52
N ALA A 87 12.16 6.57 -1.83
CA ALA A 87 10.87 6.70 -2.51
C ALA A 87 10.00 5.45 -2.30
N TYR A 88 10.58 4.27 -2.50
CA TYR A 88 9.88 3.02 -2.23
C TYR A 88 9.49 2.88 -0.75
N GLY A 89 10.33 3.30 0.19
CA GLY A 89 9.98 3.34 1.62
C GLY A 89 8.78 4.23 1.94
N HIS A 90 8.60 5.33 1.20
CA HIS A 90 7.40 6.17 1.30
C HIS A 90 6.16 5.51 0.67
N GLU A 91 6.29 4.92 -0.53
CA GLU A 91 5.20 4.12 -1.14
C GLU A 91 4.76 2.96 -0.24
N TYR A 92 5.70 2.33 0.45
CA TYR A 92 5.44 1.29 1.43
C TYR A 92 4.61 1.79 2.62
N ARG A 93 4.94 2.97 3.18
CA ARG A 93 4.12 3.57 4.24
C ARG A 93 2.74 3.96 3.73
N ALA A 94 2.66 4.58 2.55
CA ALA A 94 1.39 4.93 1.91
C ALA A 94 0.48 3.71 1.73
N PHE A 95 1.04 2.57 1.32
CA PHE A 95 0.30 1.31 1.19
C PHE A 95 -0.34 0.90 2.51
N PHE A 96 0.41 0.85 3.60
CA PHE A 96 -0.12 0.38 4.88
C PHE A 96 -1.08 1.37 5.53
N ASP A 97 -0.82 2.67 5.44
CA ASP A 97 -1.77 3.68 5.90
C ASP A 97 -3.12 3.55 5.17
N THR A 98 -3.07 3.32 3.85
CA THR A 98 -4.26 3.08 3.01
C THR A 98 -4.96 1.77 3.37
N ALA A 99 -4.19 0.69 3.49
CA ALA A 99 -4.71 -0.65 3.76
C ALA A 99 -5.39 -0.73 5.14
N ASP A 100 -4.76 -0.15 6.17
CA ASP A 100 -5.32 -0.10 7.51
C ASP A 100 -6.64 0.67 7.53
N TRP A 101 -6.68 1.83 6.85
CA TRP A 101 -7.86 2.67 6.77
C TRP A 101 -9.02 2.00 6.03
N LEU A 102 -8.75 1.45 4.84
CA LEU A 102 -9.75 0.72 4.07
C LEU A 102 -10.28 -0.49 4.85
N ALA A 103 -9.40 -1.29 5.43
CA ALA A 103 -9.79 -2.46 6.22
C ALA A 103 -10.61 -2.09 7.44
N TYR A 104 -10.35 -0.94 8.07
CA TYR A 104 -11.17 -0.44 9.17
C TYR A 104 -12.57 -0.07 8.67
N ASN A 105 -12.68 0.76 7.63
CA ASN A 105 -13.95 1.23 7.08
C ASN A 105 -14.83 0.06 6.64
N LEU A 106 -14.30 -0.85 5.82
CA LEU A 106 -15.06 -1.99 5.30
C LEU A 106 -15.53 -2.92 6.42
N ARG A 107 -14.68 -3.25 7.40
CA ARG A 107 -15.08 -4.15 8.49
C ARG A 107 -16.13 -3.54 9.39
N LYS A 108 -16.02 -2.24 9.69
CA LYS A 108 -17.02 -1.51 10.47
C LYS A 108 -18.37 -1.58 9.77
N ASP A 109 -18.43 -1.18 8.50
CA ASP A 109 -19.66 -1.17 7.72
C ASP A 109 -20.24 -2.60 7.58
N ILE A 110 -19.43 -3.59 7.17
CA ILE A 110 -19.85 -4.99 7.06
C ILE A 110 -20.53 -5.48 8.34
N ARG A 111 -19.95 -5.19 9.51
CA ARG A 111 -20.52 -5.62 10.80
C ARG A 111 -21.87 -4.95 11.06
N ILE A 112 -21.98 -3.65 10.79
CA ILE A 112 -23.24 -2.91 10.92
C ILE A 112 -24.32 -3.50 10.00
N ARG A 113 -24.00 -3.79 8.73
CA ARG A 113 -24.95 -4.43 7.80
C ARG A 113 -25.42 -5.79 8.30
N ILE A 114 -24.49 -6.64 8.74
CA ILE A 114 -24.83 -7.97 9.29
C ILE A 114 -25.70 -7.85 10.55
N GLU A 115 -25.40 -6.89 11.42
CA GLU A 115 -26.17 -6.68 12.66
C GLU A 115 -27.59 -6.24 12.39
N ASN A 116 -27.80 -5.40 11.37
CA ASN A 116 -29.11 -4.92 10.93
C ASN A 116 -29.96 -6.00 10.24
N ILE A 117 -29.36 -7.10 9.77
CA ILE A 117 -30.11 -8.24 9.24
C ILE A 117 -30.74 -9.03 10.42
N PRO A 118 -32.07 -9.29 10.39
CA PRO A 118 -32.74 -10.15 11.38
C PRO A 118 -32.03 -11.50 11.52
N ARG A 119 -31.87 -12.01 12.74
CA ARG A 119 -31.01 -13.18 13.03
C ARG A 119 -31.38 -14.40 12.19
N GLU A 120 -32.67 -14.63 12.01
CA GLU A 120 -33.26 -15.69 11.20
C GLU A 120 -32.88 -15.60 9.70
N ASN A 121 -32.55 -14.40 9.20
CA ASN A 121 -32.24 -14.15 7.80
C ASN A 121 -30.74 -14.15 7.50
N ARG A 122 -29.87 -14.04 8.52
CA ARG A 122 -28.41 -13.87 8.33
C ARG A 122 -27.77 -15.01 7.53
N ARG A 123 -28.19 -16.25 7.76
CA ARG A 123 -27.67 -17.41 7.02
C ARG A 123 -28.04 -17.42 5.54
N TYR A 124 -29.05 -16.65 5.14
CA TYR A 124 -29.51 -16.56 3.76
C TYR A 124 -28.92 -15.35 3.02
N LEU A 125 -28.67 -14.24 3.75
CA LEU A 125 -28.22 -12.97 3.17
C LEU A 125 -26.72 -12.72 3.30
N VAL A 126 -26.04 -13.41 4.22
CA VAL A 126 -24.58 -13.33 4.38
C VAL A 126 -23.93 -14.56 3.75
N PRO A 127 -23.01 -14.41 2.78
CA PRO A 127 -22.28 -15.53 2.20
C PRO A 127 -21.55 -16.33 3.27
N ASP A 128 -21.78 -17.65 3.32
CA ASP A 128 -21.15 -18.58 4.28
C ASP A 128 -21.07 -18.00 5.70
N TYR A 129 -22.22 -17.58 6.24
CA TYR A 129 -22.34 -16.75 7.45
C TYR A 129 -21.41 -17.18 8.59
N GLU A 130 -21.41 -18.45 8.98
CA GLU A 130 -20.59 -18.91 10.12
C GLU A 130 -19.09 -18.72 9.86
N ARG A 131 -18.61 -19.10 8.67
CA ARG A 131 -17.21 -18.91 8.28
C ARG A 131 -16.85 -17.43 8.18
N THR A 132 -17.73 -16.64 7.58
CA THR A 132 -17.53 -15.19 7.42
C THR A 132 -17.38 -14.49 8.77
N ILE A 133 -18.20 -14.84 9.76
CA ILE A 133 -18.09 -14.26 11.12
C ILE A 133 -16.76 -14.64 11.77
N VAL A 134 -16.33 -15.91 11.65
CA VAL A 134 -15.03 -16.37 12.16
C VAL A 134 -13.90 -15.58 11.50
N GLN A 135 -13.88 -15.50 10.16
CA GLN A 135 -12.85 -14.77 9.42
C GLN A 135 -12.83 -13.27 9.76
N LEU A 136 -13.99 -12.62 9.92
CA LEU A 136 -14.04 -11.21 10.34
C LEU A 136 -13.48 -10.98 11.76
N ASN A 137 -13.58 -11.98 12.64
CA ASN A 137 -13.01 -11.94 13.99
C ASN A 137 -11.50 -12.22 13.99
N GLU A 138 -11.02 -13.08 13.09
CA GLU A 138 -9.59 -13.42 12.92
C GLU A 138 -8.82 -12.33 12.18
N TYR A 139 -9.47 -11.62 11.25
CA TYR A 139 -8.87 -10.59 10.40
C TYR A 139 -7.92 -9.60 11.11
N PRO A 140 -8.26 -8.96 12.25
CA PRO A 140 -7.34 -8.03 12.90
C PRO A 140 -6.06 -8.71 13.40
N PHE A 141 -6.10 -10.00 13.75
CA PHE A 141 -4.91 -10.76 14.15
C PHE A 141 -4.05 -11.12 12.94
N GLU A 142 -4.67 -11.53 11.82
CA GLU A 142 -3.94 -11.78 10.57
C GLU A 142 -3.23 -10.52 10.06
N VAL A 143 -3.88 -9.35 10.15
CA VAL A 143 -3.25 -8.06 9.83
C VAL A 143 -2.10 -7.74 10.78
N ALA A 144 -2.26 -7.99 12.09
CA ALA A 144 -1.20 -7.77 13.06
C ALA A 144 0.03 -8.62 12.74
N ASP A 145 -0.16 -9.89 12.38
CA ASP A 145 0.92 -10.80 11.97
C ASP A 145 1.63 -10.30 10.70
N VAL A 146 0.86 -9.91 9.68
CA VAL A 146 1.41 -9.32 8.44
C VAL A 146 2.22 -8.05 8.73
N ARG A 147 1.82 -7.26 9.74
CA ARG A 147 2.54 -6.04 10.14
C ARG A 147 3.79 -6.32 10.97
N ASN A 148 3.80 -7.36 11.80
CA ASN A 148 4.98 -7.74 12.58
C ASN A 148 6.04 -8.42 11.71
N ASP A 149 5.63 -9.13 10.66
CA ASP A 149 6.54 -9.76 9.69
C ASP A 149 7.37 -8.73 8.88
N LYS A 150 7.03 -7.43 8.95
CA LYS A 150 7.73 -6.35 8.25
C LYS A 150 9.13 -6.08 8.78
N ASP A 151 9.35 -6.33 10.07
CA ASP A 151 10.59 -5.95 10.77
C ASP A 151 11.66 -7.04 10.71
N VAL A 152 11.33 -8.24 10.18
CA VAL A 152 12.22 -9.41 10.24
C VAL A 152 12.63 -9.87 8.84
N THR A 153 13.43 -9.07 8.12
CA THR A 153 14.35 -9.57 7.07
C THR A 153 15.34 -8.49 6.60
N ASN A 154 16.57 -8.57 7.11
CA ASN A 154 17.85 -8.30 6.41
C ASN A 154 17.84 -7.33 5.20
N GLY A 155 17.50 -6.06 5.40
CA GLY A 155 17.78 -4.99 4.43
C GLY A 155 17.05 -5.07 3.08
N HIS A 156 16.13 -6.02 2.91
CA HIS A 156 15.26 -6.16 1.74
C HIS A 156 13.82 -6.08 2.20
N ILE A 157 13.09 -5.08 1.71
CA ILE A 157 11.67 -4.93 2.04
C ILE A 157 10.91 -6.14 1.51
N ASN A 158 10.22 -6.82 2.42
CA ASN A 158 9.53 -8.06 2.13
C ASN A 158 8.20 -7.77 1.41
N ASP A 159 8.21 -7.78 0.08
CA ASP A 159 7.02 -7.68 -0.78
C ASP A 159 5.91 -8.70 -0.41
N ASN A 160 6.25 -9.77 0.33
CA ASN A 160 5.28 -10.76 0.78
C ASN A 160 4.25 -10.17 1.75
N ALA A 161 4.65 -9.22 2.61
CA ALA A 161 3.72 -8.59 3.55
C ALA A 161 2.65 -7.78 2.81
N CYS A 162 3.06 -6.98 1.82
CA CYS A 162 2.13 -6.24 0.97
C CYS A 162 1.17 -7.18 0.23
N LYS A 163 1.69 -8.24 -0.41
CA LYS A 163 0.87 -9.21 -1.14
C LYS A 163 -0.14 -9.92 -0.25
N ARG A 164 0.27 -10.35 0.95
CA ARG A 164 -0.64 -10.97 1.93
C ARG A 164 -1.74 -9.99 2.33
N TYR A 165 -1.39 -8.73 2.61
CA TYR A 165 -2.42 -7.75 2.96
C TYR A 165 -3.35 -7.43 1.78
N MET A 166 -2.84 -7.37 0.55
CA MET A 166 -3.66 -7.19 -0.66
C MET A 166 -4.72 -8.29 -0.78
N GLN A 167 -4.36 -9.56 -0.52
CA GLN A 167 -5.30 -10.67 -0.52
C GLN A 167 -6.40 -10.52 0.54
N LEU A 168 -6.02 -10.10 1.76
CA LEU A 168 -6.97 -9.83 2.84
C LEU A 168 -7.91 -8.67 2.49
N LEU A 169 -7.41 -7.60 1.88
CA LEU A 169 -8.22 -6.48 1.42
C LEU A 169 -9.17 -6.88 0.31
N ASP A 170 -8.70 -7.60 -0.71
CA ASP A 170 -9.53 -8.04 -1.83
C ASP A 170 -10.67 -8.95 -1.33
N TRP A 171 -10.40 -9.83 -0.35
CA TRP A 171 -11.45 -10.61 0.30
C TRP A 171 -12.49 -9.73 1.02
N LEU A 172 -12.06 -8.72 1.78
CA LEU A 172 -12.98 -7.79 2.45
C LEU A 172 -13.82 -6.99 1.43
N ILE A 173 -13.21 -6.52 0.35
CA ILE A 173 -13.90 -5.78 -0.72
C ILE A 173 -14.95 -6.67 -1.37
N ASP A 174 -14.62 -7.93 -1.65
CA ASP A 174 -15.56 -8.88 -2.25
C ASP A 174 -16.70 -9.23 -1.30
N LEU A 175 -16.43 -9.35 0.00
CA LEU A 175 -17.45 -9.56 1.01
C LEU A 175 -18.38 -8.34 1.13
N TYR A 176 -17.81 -7.13 1.20
CA TYR A 176 -18.55 -5.87 1.26
C TYR A 176 -19.55 -5.72 0.11
N LYS A 177 -19.17 -6.13 -1.11
CA LYS A 177 -20.04 -6.09 -2.30
C LYS A 177 -21.19 -7.08 -2.27
N LYS A 178 -21.10 -8.16 -1.48
CA LYS A 178 -22.05 -9.28 -1.50
C LYS A 178 -23.08 -9.23 -0.37
N ILE A 179 -22.80 -8.50 0.71
CA ILE A 179 -23.74 -8.36 1.83
C ILE A 179 -24.78 -7.29 1.45
N ILE A 180 -26.04 -7.71 1.43
CA ILE A 180 -27.24 -6.91 1.12
C ILE A 180 -27.99 -6.62 2.40
#